data_AF-A0A524RKL7-F1
#
_entry.id   AF-A0A524RKL7-F1
#
_cell.length_a   1.000
_cell.length_b   1.000
_cell.length_c   1.000
_cell.angle_alpha   90.00
_cell.angle_beta   90.00
_cell.angle_gamma   90.00
#
_symmetry.space_group_name_H-M   'P 1'
#
loop_
_entity.id
_entity.type
_entity.pdbx_description
1 polymer ?
#
loop_
_entity_poly.entity_id
_entity_poly.type
_entity_poly.pdbx_seq_one_letter_code
_entity_poly.pdbx_strand_id
1 'polypeptide(L)'
;MPDLADHPAALASPASGEVFSAARPEIGIEALLDAITAVKGEQKRLERDLDPLLSRLNDAMAAGVIDPVFSQRDWAFQHNPGRLSHSFPADIRQEEERLRAARETAIRLGTALERRGRSFWTIRPPRASLETS
;
A
#
# COMPACT_ATOMS: atom_id res chain seq x y z
N MET A 1 3.50 -63.75 -50.11
CA MET A 1 4.82 -64.25 -49.67
C MET A 1 5.82 -63.12 -49.88
N PRO A 2 6.70 -62.86 -48.91
CA PRO A 2 6.66 -61.64 -48.08
C PRO A 2 7.94 -60.81 -48.13
N ASP A 3 7.85 -59.55 -47.71
CA ASP A 3 8.87 -58.76 -46.98
C ASP A 3 8.21 -57.39 -46.69
N LEU A 4 7.83 -56.96 -45.49
CA LEU A 4 8.41 -56.96 -44.14
C LEU A 4 9.77 -56.25 -44.04
N ALA A 5 9.77 -55.23 -43.17
CA ALA A 5 10.84 -54.27 -42.87
C ALA A 5 10.98 -53.13 -43.92
N ASP A 6 11.11 -51.87 -43.57
CA ASP A 6 11.55 -51.29 -42.31
C ASP A 6 11.06 -49.83 -42.26
N HIS A 7 10.56 -49.40 -41.11
CA HIS A 7 10.37 -47.98 -40.82
C HIS A 7 11.73 -47.44 -40.38
N PRO A 8 12.39 -46.53 -41.13
CA PRO A 8 13.46 -45.78 -40.52
C PRO A 8 12.86 -44.73 -39.58
N ALA A 9 12.91 -45.11 -38.30
CA ALA A 9 13.33 -44.31 -37.16
C ALA A 9 13.28 -42.79 -37.35
N ALA A 10 12.50 -42.17 -36.45
CA ALA A 10 12.63 -40.79 -36.04
C ALA A 10 14.11 -40.38 -35.90
N LEU A 11 14.56 -39.49 -36.78
CA LEU A 11 15.75 -38.68 -36.56
C LEU A 11 15.31 -37.33 -36.01
N ALA A 12 15.78 -37.10 -34.78
CA ALA A 12 15.62 -35.88 -34.02
C ALA A 12 16.34 -34.68 -34.65
N SER A 13 15.82 -33.49 -34.30
CA SER A 13 16.41 -32.14 -34.43
C SER A 13 16.47 -31.53 -35.83
N PRO A 14 16.00 -30.28 -35.94
CA PRO A 14 16.91 -29.18 -35.63
C PRO A 14 16.61 -28.52 -34.27
N ALA A 15 17.63 -28.55 -33.41
CA ALA A 15 17.88 -27.47 -32.47
C ALA A 15 18.19 -26.19 -33.24
N SER A 16 17.89 -25.07 -32.59
CA SER A 16 18.18 -23.68 -32.96
C SER A 16 17.01 -22.96 -33.61
N GLY A 17 16.30 -22.22 -32.78
CA GLY A 17 15.26 -21.28 -33.15
C GLY A 17 14.87 -20.50 -31.91
N GLU A 18 15.88 -19.84 -31.33
CA GLU A 18 15.75 -18.73 -30.38
C GLU A 18 14.71 -18.95 -29.28
N VAL A 19 15.20 -19.51 -28.18
CA VAL A 19 14.71 -19.10 -26.87
C VAL A 19 14.83 -17.58 -26.89
N PHE A 20 13.72 -16.87 -27.09
CA PHE A 20 13.55 -15.49 -26.69
C PHE A 20 13.67 -15.47 -25.16
N SER A 21 14.88 -15.73 -24.66
CA SER A 21 15.35 -15.10 -23.46
C SER A 21 15.42 -13.65 -23.85
N ALA A 22 14.29 -12.96 -23.72
CA ALA A 22 14.28 -11.52 -23.61
C ALA A 22 15.23 -11.25 -22.45
N ALA A 23 16.49 -10.99 -22.80
CA ALA A 23 17.46 -10.42 -21.91
C ALA A 23 16.77 -9.16 -21.41
N ARG A 24 16.12 -9.24 -20.25
CA ARG A 24 15.84 -8.04 -19.47
C ARG A 24 17.22 -7.44 -19.36
N PRO A 25 17.46 -6.24 -19.92
CA PRO A 25 18.72 -5.57 -19.65
C PRO A 25 18.80 -5.57 -18.13
N GLU A 26 19.81 -6.26 -17.58
CA GLU A 26 20.15 -6.17 -16.18
C GLU A 26 20.38 -4.68 -15.97
N ILE A 27 19.35 -3.99 -15.47
CA ILE A 27 19.40 -2.56 -15.29
C ILE A 27 20.50 -2.38 -14.25
N GLY A 28 21.65 -1.89 -14.70
CA GLY A 28 22.75 -1.55 -13.81
C GLY A 28 22.20 -0.71 -12.67
N ILE A 29 22.70 -0.91 -11.45
CA ILE A 29 22.15 -0.28 -10.26
C ILE A 29 22.04 1.24 -10.41
N GLU A 30 22.96 1.86 -11.15
CA GLU A 30 22.96 3.27 -11.52
C GLU A 30 21.74 3.63 -12.38
N ALA A 31 21.48 2.89 -13.45
CA ALA A 31 20.31 3.12 -14.33
C ALA A 31 18.98 2.88 -13.59
N LEU A 32 18.96 1.95 -12.61
CA LEU A 32 17.79 1.72 -11.77
C LEU A 32 17.55 2.92 -10.84
N LEU A 33 18.60 3.45 -10.22
CA LEU A 33 18.52 4.62 -9.36
C LEU A 33 18.09 5.88 -10.14
N ASP A 34 18.59 6.06 -11.37
CA ASP A 34 18.17 7.14 -12.26
C ASP A 34 16.68 7.03 -12.61
N ALA A 35 16.21 5.83 -12.97
CA ALA A 35 14.80 5.59 -13.27
C ALA A 35 13.90 5.87 -12.06
N ILE A 36 14.29 5.43 -10.86
CA ILE A 36 13.57 5.71 -9.62
C ILE A 36 13.52 7.21 -9.35
N THR A 37 14.65 7.91 -9.53
CA THR A 37 14.74 9.35 -9.28
C THR A 37 13.87 10.15 -10.26
N ALA A 38 13.86 9.77 -11.54
CA ALA A 38 12.99 10.36 -12.56
C ALA A 38 11.51 10.17 -12.21
N VAL A 39 11.10 8.94 -11.86
CA VAL A 39 9.72 8.63 -11.44
C VAL A 39 9.34 9.42 -10.18
N LYS A 40 10.26 9.58 -9.21
CA LYS A 40 10.02 10.39 -8.01
C LYS A 40 9.90 11.87 -8.32
N GLY A 41 10.67 12.39 -9.28
CA GLY A 41 10.53 13.75 -9.77
C GLY A 41 9.16 13.98 -10.40
N GLU A 42 8.71 13.05 -11.23
CA GLU A 42 7.39 13.09 -11.86
C GLU A 42 6.26 13.00 -10.84
N GLN A 43 6.37 12.08 -9.87
CA GLN A 43 5.42 11.97 -8.77
C GLN A 43 5.27 13.31 -8.03
N LYS A 44 6.38 13.95 -7.65
CA LYS A 44 6.34 15.26 -6.97
C LYS A 44 5.74 16.37 -7.83
N ARG A 45 5.98 16.34 -9.13
CA ARG A 45 5.38 17.28 -10.08
C ARG A 45 3.86 17.10 -10.10
N LEU A 46 3.39 15.87 -10.28
CA LEU A 46 1.96 15.55 -10.31
C LEU A 46 1.28 15.88 -8.98
N GLU A 47 1.91 15.61 -7.85
CA GLU A 47 1.41 16.00 -6.53
C GLU A 47 1.23 17.53 -6.44
N ARG A 48 2.25 18.31 -6.84
CA ARG A 48 2.17 19.77 -6.87
C ARG A 48 1.07 20.30 -7.79
N ASP A 49 0.86 19.66 -8.93
CA ASP A 49 -0.17 20.07 -9.89
C ASP A 49 -1.58 19.65 -9.43
N LEU A 50 -1.68 18.57 -8.63
CA LEU A 50 -2.93 18.06 -8.05
C LEU A 50 -3.43 18.91 -6.88
N ASP A 51 -2.53 19.42 -6.02
CA ASP A 51 -2.87 20.25 -4.85
C ASP A 51 -3.86 21.40 -5.15
N PRO A 52 -3.66 22.27 -6.16
CA PRO A 52 -4.61 23.34 -6.45
C PRO A 52 -5.95 22.81 -6.96
N LEU A 53 -6.00 21.63 -7.59
CA LEU A 53 -7.27 21.02 -8.02
C LEU A 53 -8.07 20.50 -6.82
N LEU A 54 -7.40 19.88 -5.86
CA LEU A 54 -8.03 19.43 -4.60
C LEU A 54 -8.51 20.62 -3.76
N SER A 55 -7.78 21.73 -3.75
CA SER A 55 -8.25 22.97 -3.11
C SER A 55 -9.55 23.47 -3.73
N ARG A 56 -9.62 23.52 -5.07
CA ARG A 56 -10.85 23.93 -5.78
C ARG A 56 -12.01 22.96 -5.54
N LEU A 57 -11.73 21.67 -5.39
CA LEU A 57 -12.74 20.68 -5.04
C LEU A 57 -13.31 20.94 -3.63
N ASN A 58 -12.45 21.31 -2.68
CA ASN A 58 -12.88 21.71 -1.34
C ASN A 58 -13.72 22.99 -1.36
N ASP A 59 -13.34 23.99 -2.17
CA ASP A 59 -14.14 25.22 -2.32
C ASP A 59 -15.53 24.93 -2.90
N ALA A 60 -15.61 24.05 -3.91
CA ALA A 60 -16.89 23.63 -4.50
C ALA A 60 -17.78 22.90 -3.49
N MET A 61 -17.19 22.05 -2.64
CA MET A 61 -17.91 21.38 -1.56
C MET A 61 -18.39 22.37 -0.50
N ALA A 62 -17.54 23.32 -0.09
CA ALA A 62 -17.89 24.36 0.89
C ALA A 62 -19.00 25.29 0.36
N ALA A 63 -19.03 25.54 -0.95
CA ALA A 63 -20.09 26.28 -1.63
C ALA A 63 -21.38 25.44 -1.84
N GLY A 64 -21.39 24.16 -1.49
CA GLY A 64 -22.53 23.25 -1.66
C GLY A 64 -22.79 22.82 -3.10
N VAL A 65 -21.81 22.97 -4.00
CA VAL A 65 -21.93 22.60 -5.43
C VAL A 65 -21.82 21.09 -5.61
N ILE A 66 -21.08 20.41 -4.74
CA ILE A 66 -20.88 18.96 -4.75
C ILE A 66 -21.06 18.38 -3.36
N ASP A 67 -21.57 17.15 -3.31
CA ASP A 67 -21.70 16.40 -2.07
C ASP A 67 -20.33 15.94 -1.54
N PRO A 68 -20.17 15.73 -0.22
CA PRO A 68 -18.94 15.20 0.37
C PRO A 68 -18.67 13.74 -0.02
N VAL A 69 -19.65 13.04 -0.61
CA VAL A 69 -19.53 11.67 -1.13
C VAL A 69 -20.16 11.61 -2.51
N PHE A 70 -19.37 11.33 -3.55
CA PHE A 70 -19.86 11.22 -4.92
C PHE A 70 -18.93 10.32 -5.76
N SER A 71 -19.34 9.97 -6.97
CA SER A 71 -18.51 9.20 -7.90
C SER A 71 -18.45 9.87 -9.27
N GLN A 72 -17.29 9.79 -9.94
CA GLN A 72 -17.10 10.27 -11.30
C GLN A 72 -16.22 9.30 -12.09
N ARG A 73 -16.74 8.77 -13.21
CA ARG A 73 -16.02 7.85 -14.12
C ARG A 73 -15.41 6.65 -13.40
N ASP A 74 -16.20 5.98 -12.56
CA ASP A 74 -15.79 4.82 -11.73
C ASP A 74 -14.85 5.13 -10.56
N TRP A 75 -14.50 6.41 -10.35
CA TRP A 75 -13.76 6.85 -9.16
C TRP A 75 -14.73 7.33 -8.09
N ALA A 76 -14.57 6.84 -6.87
CA ALA A 76 -15.31 7.33 -5.70
C ALA A 76 -14.52 8.40 -4.96
N PHE A 77 -15.19 9.49 -4.63
CA PHE A 77 -14.66 10.61 -3.85
C PHE A 77 -15.36 10.64 -2.50
N GLN A 78 -14.58 10.70 -1.44
CA GLN A 78 -15.07 10.84 -0.08
C GLN A 78 -14.23 11.88 0.65
N HIS A 79 -14.86 12.98 1.05
CA HIS A 79 -14.20 13.98 1.88
C HIS A 79 -14.10 13.48 3.33
N ASN A 80 -12.90 13.56 3.89
CA ASN A 80 -12.66 13.34 5.31
C ASN A 80 -12.22 14.68 5.91
N PRO A 81 -12.93 15.22 6.91
CA PRO A 81 -12.61 16.52 7.52
C PRO A 81 -11.29 16.54 8.31
N GLY A 82 -10.53 15.44 8.26
CA GLY A 82 -9.26 15.28 8.95
C GLY A 82 -9.44 14.72 10.36
N ARG A 83 -8.31 14.56 11.05
CA ARG A 83 -8.30 14.07 12.43
C ARG A 83 -8.63 15.20 13.39
N LEU A 84 -9.80 15.11 14.03
CA LEU A 84 -10.10 15.90 15.22
C LEU A 84 -9.02 15.64 16.28
N SER A 85 -8.26 16.70 16.59
CA SER A 85 -7.26 16.69 17.65
C SER A 85 -7.69 17.69 18.71
N HIS A 86 -7.78 17.25 19.96
CA HIS A 86 -8.12 18.10 21.08
C HIS A 86 -6.84 18.53 21.79
N SER A 87 -6.67 19.83 21.98
CA SER A 87 -5.68 20.38 22.91
C SER A 87 -6.35 20.61 24.26
N PHE A 88 -5.91 19.89 25.28
CA PHE A 88 -6.43 20.09 26.63
C PHE A 88 -5.76 21.29 27.31
N PRO A 89 -6.45 22.03 28.19
CA PRO A 89 -5.86 23.12 28.95
C PRO A 89 -4.80 22.61 29.95
N ALA A 90 -4.00 23.52 30.51
CA ALA A 90 -2.78 23.17 31.25
C ALA A 90 -3.03 22.35 32.54
N ASP A 91 -4.16 22.61 33.20
CA ASP A 91 -4.64 21.87 34.36
C ASP A 91 -4.88 20.38 34.04
N ILE A 92 -5.63 20.10 32.97
CA ILE A 92 -5.92 18.74 32.53
C ILE A 92 -4.64 17.99 32.13
N ARG A 93 -3.70 18.67 31.46
CA ARG A 93 -2.40 18.06 31.11
C ARG A 93 -1.58 17.73 32.36
N GLN A 94 -1.58 18.59 33.37
CA GLN A 94 -0.89 18.34 34.63
C GLN A 94 -1.51 17.16 35.38
N GLU A 95 -2.83 17.00 35.32
CA GLU A 95 -3.53 15.84 35.89
C GLU A 95 -3.17 14.53 35.16
N GLU A 96 -3.09 14.55 33.83
CA GLU A 96 -2.62 13.41 33.04
C GLU A 96 -1.20 12.99 33.40
N GLU A 97 -0.29 13.95 33.58
CA GLU A 97 1.09 13.70 34.02
C GLU A 97 1.14 13.11 35.42
N ARG A 98 0.38 13.66 36.37
CA ARG A 98 0.27 13.11 37.73
C ARG A 98 -0.28 11.69 37.71
N LEU A 99 -1.31 11.44 36.91
CA LEU A 99 -1.91 10.11 36.76
C LEU A 99 -0.90 9.12 36.15
N ARG A 100 -0.12 9.54 35.15
CA ARG A 100 0.95 8.73 34.56
C ARG A 100 2.01 8.37 35.60
N ALA A 101 2.52 9.35 36.33
CA ALA A 101 3.51 9.14 37.38
C ALA A 101 3.01 8.22 38.52
N ALA A 102 1.73 8.37 38.91
CA ALA A 102 1.10 7.50 39.90
C ALA A 102 0.99 6.06 39.41
N ARG A 103 0.60 5.85 38.13
CA ARG A 103 0.53 4.52 37.52
C ARG A 103 1.91 3.85 37.45
N GLU A 104 2.93 4.58 37.01
CA GLU A 104 4.31 4.08 36.97
C GLU A 104 4.82 3.73 38.38
N THR A 105 4.49 4.54 39.37
CA THR A 105 4.85 4.27 40.77
C THR A 105 4.14 3.02 41.29
N ALA A 106 2.85 2.83 40.99
CA ALA A 106 2.12 1.63 41.39
C ALA A 106 2.69 0.35 40.74
N ILE A 107 3.12 0.44 39.47
CA ILE A 107 3.81 -0.66 38.78
C ILE A 107 5.16 -0.94 39.46
N ARG A 108 5.98 0.09 39.69
CA ARG A 108 7.31 -0.04 40.30
C ARG A 108 7.25 -0.61 41.72
N LEU A 109 6.24 -0.22 42.51
CA LEU A 109 6.04 -0.70 43.88
C LEU A 109 5.32 -2.06 43.94
N GLY A 110 4.90 -2.62 42.79
CA GLY A 110 4.19 -3.90 42.74
C GLY A 110 2.78 -3.86 43.32
N THR A 111 2.22 -2.67 43.58
CA THR A 111 0.83 -2.50 44.03
C THR A 111 -0.16 -2.54 42.88
N ALA A 112 0.31 -2.43 41.64
CA ALA A 112 -0.48 -2.66 40.45
C ALA A 112 -0.74 -4.17 40.24
N LEU A 113 -2.01 -4.53 40.04
CA LEU A 113 -2.40 -5.90 39.72
C LEU A 113 -2.22 -6.18 38.22
N GLU A 114 -1.36 -7.13 37.88
CA GLU A 114 -1.17 -7.56 36.50
C GLU A 114 -2.28 -8.54 36.08
N ARG A 115 -2.98 -8.24 34.97
CA ARG A 115 -3.93 -9.15 34.33
C ARG A 115 -3.56 -9.31 32.87
N ARG A 116 -3.09 -10.51 32.49
CA ARG A 116 -2.84 -10.85 31.09
C ARG A 116 -4.04 -11.59 30.51
N GLY A 117 -4.58 -11.07 29.41
CA GLY A 117 -5.54 -11.80 28.58
C GLY A 117 -4.86 -12.96 27.84
N ARG A 118 -5.67 -13.85 27.27
CA ARG A 118 -5.17 -14.95 26.43
C ARG A 118 -4.44 -14.39 25.20
N SER A 119 -3.20 -14.80 24.99
CA SER A 119 -2.44 -14.44 23.79
C SER A 119 -3.16 -14.96 22.54
N PHE A 120 -3.24 -14.13 21.49
CA PHE A 120 -3.82 -14.51 20.21
C PHE A 120 -2.92 -14.07 19.04
N TRP A 121 -2.97 -14.84 17.97
CA TRP A 121 -2.36 -14.50 16.69
C TRP A 121 -3.46 -14.05 15.73
N THR A 122 -3.21 -13.03 14.92
CA THR A 122 -4.10 -12.63 13.82
C THR A 122 -3.52 -13.11 12.50
N ILE A 123 -4.22 -14.02 11.81
CA ILE A 123 -3.90 -14.47 10.46
C ILE A 123 -4.92 -13.84 9.51
N ARG A 124 -4.46 -13.11 8.48
CA ARG A 124 -5.33 -12.53 7.46
C ARG A 124 -5.21 -13.28 6.14
N PRO A 125 -6.33 -13.56 5.44
CA PRO A 125 -6.27 -14.12 4.10
C PRO A 125 -5.71 -13.09 3.09
N PRO A 126 -5.03 -13.54 2.02
CA PRO A 126 -4.70 -12.69 0.89
C PRO A 126 -5.99 -12.10 0.30
N ARG A 127 -6.01 -10.82 -0.08
CA ARG A 127 -7.13 -10.27 -0.85
C ARG A 127 -7.24 -11.08 -2.15
N ALA A 128 -8.35 -11.77 -2.34
CA ALA A 128 -8.68 -12.37 -3.62
C ALA A 128 -8.68 -11.24 -4.65
N SER A 129 -7.74 -11.32 -5.60
CA SER A 129 -7.83 -10.58 -6.85
C SER A 129 -9.18 -10.93 -7.46
N LEU A 130 -10.13 -10.00 -7.46
CA LEU A 130 -11.33 -10.14 -8.28
C LEU A 130 -10.87 -9.98 -9.73
N GLU A 131 -10.61 -11.12 -10.37
CA GLU A 131 -10.74 -11.25 -11.81
C GLU A 131 -12.20 -10.96 -12.17
N THR A 132 -12.43 -10.19 -13.24
CA THR A 132 -13.72 -10.24 -13.95
C THR A 132 -13.49 -10.03 -15.43
N SER A 133 -13.66 -11.15 -16.14
CA SER A 133 -14.00 -11.33 -17.57
C SER A 133 -12.95 -11.06 -18.64
#